data_AF-A0A2G9RID6-F1
#
_entry.id   AF-A0A2G9RID6-F1
#
_cell.length_a   1.000
_cell.length_b   1.000
_cell.length_c   1.000
_cell.angle_alpha   90.00
_cell.angle_beta   90.00
_cell.angle_gamma   90.00
#
_symmetry.space_group_name_H-M   'P 1'
#
loop_
_entity.id
_entity.type
_entity.pdbx_description
1 polymer ?
#
loop_
_entity_poly.entity_id
_entity_poly.type
_entity_poly.pdbx_seq_one_letter_code
_entity_poly.pdbx_strand_id
1 'polypeptide(L)'
;MKRRIAPTDQRIKEKDRAKPQQKKEEDPSAIKEREVPSCLFFQYNTNLGPPYHILVDTNFINFSIKAKLDIVQSMMDCLYAKCVPCITDCVMAELEKLGQKYRVALRIAKDTTFERLPCTHAGTYADDCLVQRVTQVSALVGGGVYQSLWWTWQCMG
;
A
#
# COMPACT_ATOMS: atom_id res chain seq x y z
N MET A 1 -53.56 6.67 -17.22
CA MET A 1 -52.32 5.88 -17.40
C MET A 1 -51.12 6.83 -17.48
N LYS A 2 -50.11 6.70 -16.61
CA LYS A 2 -48.94 7.59 -16.58
C LYS A 2 -47.97 7.20 -17.70
N ARG A 3 -47.74 8.08 -18.69
CA ARG A 3 -46.86 7.80 -19.84
C ARG A 3 -45.42 7.61 -19.34
N ARG A 4 -44.84 6.42 -19.56
CA ARG A 4 -43.41 6.15 -19.32
C ARG A 4 -42.62 6.49 -20.59
N ILE A 5 -41.44 7.07 -20.40
CA ILE A 5 -40.55 7.46 -21.51
C ILE A 5 -39.98 6.19 -22.15
N ALA A 6 -39.97 6.13 -23.47
CA ALA A 6 -39.42 5.01 -24.21
C ALA A 6 -37.88 5.12 -24.30
N PRO A 7 -37.13 4.00 -24.28
CA PRO A 7 -35.66 4.01 -24.34
C PRO A 7 -35.07 4.59 -25.63
N THR A 8 -35.91 4.85 -26.65
CA THR A 8 -35.58 5.48 -27.93
C THR A 8 -35.75 7.00 -27.95
N ASP A 9 -36.21 7.63 -26.86
CA ASP A 9 -36.46 9.07 -26.80
C ASP A 9 -35.15 9.88 -26.90
N GLN A 10 -35.10 10.84 -27.84
CA GLN A 10 -33.95 11.71 -28.14
C GLN A 10 -33.47 12.55 -26.95
N ARG A 11 -34.28 12.70 -25.89
CA ARG A 11 -33.91 13.42 -24.66
C ARG A 11 -33.05 12.58 -23.70
N ILE A 12 -32.95 11.27 -23.90
CA ILE A 12 -32.15 10.36 -23.07
C ILE A 12 -30.69 10.40 -23.56
N LYS A 13 -29.75 10.71 -22.65
CA LYS A 13 -28.30 10.70 -22.94
C LYS A 13 -27.86 9.27 -23.26
N GLU A 14 -26.94 9.11 -24.20
CA GLU A 14 -26.49 7.80 -24.70
C GLU A 14 -25.92 6.89 -23.60
N LYS A 15 -25.37 7.49 -22.54
CA LYS A 15 -24.89 6.82 -21.32
C LYS A 15 -25.99 6.07 -20.54
N ASP A 16 -27.23 6.55 -20.61
CA ASP A 16 -28.39 5.95 -19.94
C ASP A 16 -29.15 4.97 -20.86
N ARG A 17 -28.83 4.96 -22.16
CA ARG A 17 -29.39 4.02 -23.16
C ARG A 17 -28.63 2.70 -23.21
N ALA A 18 -27.33 2.74 -22.94
CA ALA A 18 -26.52 1.54 -22.92
C ALA A 18 -26.84 0.72 -21.67
N LYS A 19 -27.42 -0.47 -21.84
CA LYS A 19 -27.28 -1.52 -20.83
C LYS A 19 -25.78 -1.67 -20.56
N PRO A 20 -25.33 -1.78 -19.30
CA PRO A 20 -23.92 -1.97 -18.99
C PRO A 20 -23.42 -3.14 -19.82
N GLN A 21 -22.44 -2.88 -20.69
CA GLN A 21 -21.79 -3.93 -21.48
C GLN A 21 -21.28 -4.95 -20.46
N GLN A 22 -21.83 -6.17 -20.53
CA GLN A 22 -21.23 -7.31 -19.88
C GLN A 22 -19.76 -7.31 -20.29
N LYS A 23 -18.85 -7.14 -19.31
CA LYS A 23 -17.43 -7.36 -19.54
C LYS A 23 -17.32 -8.73 -20.20
N LYS A 24 -16.77 -8.78 -21.42
CA LYS A 24 -16.40 -10.05 -22.05
C LYS A 24 -15.57 -10.82 -21.03
N GLU A 25 -15.99 -12.03 -20.68
CA GLU A 25 -15.19 -12.95 -19.89
C GLU A 25 -13.84 -13.11 -20.62
N GLU A 26 -12.75 -12.80 -19.93
CA GLU A 26 -11.40 -13.02 -20.45
C GLU A 26 -11.23 -14.53 -20.69
N ASP A 27 -10.76 -14.93 -21.88
CA ASP A 27 -10.56 -16.32 -22.27
C ASP A 27 -9.80 -17.11 -21.17
N PRO A 28 -10.31 -18.28 -20.72
CA PRO A 28 -9.70 -19.08 -19.64
C PRO A 28 -8.34 -19.70 -20.01
N SER A 29 -7.86 -19.50 -21.25
CA SER A 29 -6.61 -20.06 -21.78
C SER A 29 -5.45 -19.06 -21.79
N ALA A 30 -5.65 -17.81 -21.38
CA ALA A 30 -4.53 -16.89 -21.15
C ALA A 30 -3.85 -17.27 -19.84
N ILE A 31 -2.85 -18.17 -19.92
CA ILE A 31 -1.90 -18.40 -18.84
C ILE A 31 -1.24 -17.04 -18.57
N LYS A 32 -1.74 -16.29 -17.59
CA LYS A 32 -1.01 -15.18 -16.97
C LYS A 32 0.13 -15.83 -16.21
N GLU A 33 1.20 -16.15 -16.92
CA GLU A 33 2.45 -16.63 -16.37
C GLU A 33 2.96 -15.51 -15.46
N ARG A 34 2.60 -15.57 -14.18
CA ARG A 34 3.19 -14.71 -13.17
C ARG A 34 4.58 -15.26 -12.97
N GLU A 35 5.54 -14.65 -13.65
CA GLU A 35 6.95 -14.97 -13.46
C GLU A 35 7.27 -14.91 -11.98
N VAL A 36 7.57 -16.08 -11.41
CA VAL A 36 8.03 -16.16 -10.04
C VAL A 36 9.48 -15.68 -10.07
N PRO A 37 9.82 -14.74 -9.20
CA PRO A 37 11.06 -14.02 -9.35
C PRO A 37 12.25 -14.71 -8.72
N SER A 38 13.41 -14.43 -9.28
CA SER A 38 14.64 -15.19 -9.10
C SER A 38 15.25 -15.14 -7.69
N CYS A 39 14.78 -14.26 -6.81
CA CYS A 39 15.31 -14.09 -5.46
C CYS A 39 14.50 -14.78 -4.35
N LEU A 40 13.51 -15.59 -4.73
CA LEU A 40 12.85 -16.52 -3.82
C LEU A 40 13.47 -17.90 -3.91
N PHE A 41 13.91 -18.42 -2.78
CA PHE A 41 14.01 -19.85 -2.58
C PHE A 41 12.76 -20.31 -1.82
N PHE A 42 11.82 -20.94 -2.53
CA PHE A 42 10.48 -21.35 -2.05
C PHE A 42 9.58 -20.18 -1.56
N GLN A 43 9.88 -19.58 -0.41
CA GLN A 43 9.22 -18.41 0.19
C GLN A 43 10.21 -17.49 0.92
N TYR A 44 11.50 -17.84 0.93
CA TYR A 44 12.55 -17.09 1.59
C TYR A 44 13.19 -16.13 0.58
N ASN A 45 13.21 -14.85 0.93
CA ASN A 45 13.90 -13.83 0.15
C ASN A 45 15.38 -13.79 0.53
N THR A 46 16.25 -14.30 -0.33
CA THR A 46 17.70 -14.26 -0.08
C THR A 46 18.30 -12.87 -0.26
N ASN A 47 17.56 -11.92 -0.85
CA ASN A 47 18.03 -10.54 -1.08
C ASN A 47 17.77 -9.60 0.10
N LEU A 48 17.14 -10.07 1.19
CA LEU A 48 16.96 -9.27 2.40
C LEU A 48 18.25 -9.25 3.22
N GLY A 49 19.19 -8.41 2.80
CA GLY A 49 20.40 -8.08 3.56
C GLY A 49 20.31 -6.70 4.22
N PRO A 50 21.05 -6.44 5.31
CA PRO A 50 21.22 -5.08 5.82
C PRO A 50 21.87 -4.17 4.77
N PRO A 51 21.43 -2.92 4.59
CA PRO A 51 20.39 -2.21 5.36
C PRO A 51 18.96 -2.58 4.95
N TYR A 52 18.08 -2.77 5.94
CA TYR A 52 16.66 -3.06 5.70
C TYR A 52 15.89 -1.79 5.37
N HIS A 53 15.23 -1.75 4.21
CA HIS A 53 14.29 -0.69 3.83
C HIS A 53 12.88 -1.08 4.27
N ILE A 54 12.30 -0.32 5.21
CA ILE A 54 11.03 -0.65 5.85
C ILE A 54 10.00 0.40 5.45
N LEU A 55 8.91 -0.03 4.81
CA LEU A 55 7.80 0.87 4.48
C LEU A 55 6.99 1.19 5.75
N VAL A 56 6.80 2.47 6.02
CA VAL A 56 6.09 2.97 7.19
C VAL A 56 4.75 3.56 6.79
N ASP A 57 3.70 3.19 7.52
CA ASP A 57 2.33 3.66 7.32
C ASP A 57 1.89 4.68 8.40
N THR A 58 0.81 5.41 8.12
CA THR A 58 0.22 6.42 9.02
C THR A 58 -0.16 5.81 10.38
N ASN A 59 -0.72 4.60 10.38
CA ASN A 59 -1.13 3.94 11.61
C ASN A 59 0.07 3.58 12.49
N PHE A 60 1.16 3.11 11.88
CA PHE A 60 2.39 2.79 12.58
C PHE A 60 2.99 4.03 13.29
N ILE A 61 3.03 5.16 12.60
CA ILE A 61 3.49 6.44 13.18
C ILE A 61 2.59 6.86 14.34
N ASN A 62 1.27 6.75 14.17
CA ASN A 62 0.30 7.11 15.20
C ASN A 62 0.43 6.24 16.46
N PHE A 63 0.67 4.94 16.28
CA PHE A 63 0.89 4.03 17.39
C PHE A 63 2.23 4.29 18.08
N SER A 64 3.30 4.53 17.32
CA SER A 64 4.63 4.83 17.86
C SER A 64 4.60 6.08 18.76
N ILE A 65 3.86 7.11 18.36
CA ILE A 65 3.67 8.32 19.18
C ILE A 65 2.90 8.03 20.47
N LYS A 66 1.85 7.20 20.40
CA LYS A 66 1.08 6.81 21.59
C LYS A 66 1.93 5.99 22.56
N ALA A 67 2.76 5.08 22.03
CA ALA A 67 3.67 4.24 22.79
C ALA A 67 4.94 4.99 23.25
N LYS A 68 5.17 6.22 22.77
CA LYS A 68 6.39 7.01 23.03
C LYS A 68 7.67 6.30 22.59
N LEU A 69 7.58 5.56 21.49
CA LEU A 69 8.70 4.85 20.90
C LEU A 69 9.33 5.69 19.79
N ASP A 70 10.66 5.74 19.76
CA ASP A 70 11.39 6.25 18.61
C ASP A 70 11.42 5.18 17.51
N ILE A 71 10.97 5.55 16.31
CA ILE A 71 10.72 4.60 15.22
C ILE A 71 12.02 3.95 14.76
N VAL A 72 13.07 4.74 14.53
CA VAL A 72 14.34 4.25 13.99
C VAL A 72 15.04 3.35 15.01
N GLN A 73 15.16 3.82 16.26
CA GLN A 73 15.76 3.05 17.34
C GLN A 73 15.03 1.73 17.57
N SER A 74 13.70 1.76 17.68
CA SER A 74 12.89 0.56 17.94
C SER A 74 12.97 -0.46 16.81
N MET A 75 13.12 -0.01 15.55
CA MET A 75 13.34 -0.89 14.40
C MET A 75 14.71 -1.56 14.45
N MET A 76 15.76 -0.81 14.79
CA MET A 76 17.12 -1.35 14.94
C MET A 76 17.20 -2.35 16.08
N ASP A 77 16.56 -2.08 17.21
CA ASP A 77 16.54 -2.98 18.38
C ASP A 77 15.72 -4.26 18.09
N CYS A 78 14.70 -4.18 17.24
CA CYS A 78 13.88 -5.33 16.84
C CYS A 78 14.60 -6.26 15.85
N LEU A 79 15.24 -5.69 14.82
CA LEU A 79 15.89 -6.46 13.74
C LEU A 79 17.38 -6.69 13.96
N TYR A 80 17.97 -6.09 15.01
CA TYR A 80 19.40 -6.12 15.31
C TYR A 80 20.30 -5.74 14.11
N ALA A 81 19.81 -4.82 13.28
CA ALA A 81 20.45 -4.43 12.03
C ALA A 81 20.11 -2.98 11.67
N LYS A 82 20.91 -2.39 10.77
CA LYS A 82 20.67 -1.04 10.26
C LYS A 82 19.37 -1.02 9.45
N CYS A 83 18.43 -0.17 9.87
CA CYS A 83 17.14 0.01 9.23
C CYS A 83 17.03 1.43 8.65
N VAL A 84 16.45 1.54 7.46
CA VAL A 84 16.11 2.81 6.81
C VAL A 84 14.60 2.83 6.65
N PRO A 85 13.87 3.64 7.42
CA PRO A 85 12.43 3.76 7.25
C PRO A 85 12.12 4.57 6.00
N CYS A 86 11.18 4.09 5.20
CA CYS A 86 10.76 4.70 3.95
C CYS A 86 9.29 5.11 4.05
N ILE A 87 8.97 6.34 3.69
CA ILE A 87 7.60 6.88 3.66
C ILE A 87 7.21 7.20 2.22
N THR A 88 6.01 6.81 1.84
CA THR A 88 5.45 7.10 0.51
C THR A 88 4.71 8.44 0.51
N ASP A 89 4.66 9.07 -0.66
CA ASP A 89 3.90 10.32 -0.85
C ASP A 89 2.41 10.20 -0.50
N CYS A 90 1.80 9.03 -0.67
CA CYS A 90 0.40 8.79 -0.33
C CYS A 90 0.16 8.78 1.18
N VAL A 91 1.01 8.09 1.95
CA VAL A 91 1.00 8.10 3.42
C VAL A 91 1.18 9.53 3.94
N MET A 92 2.07 10.29 3.31
CA MET A 92 2.28 11.70 3.64
C MET A 92 1.01 12.55 3.42
N ALA A 93 0.34 12.34 2.28
CA ALA A 93 -0.91 13.03 1.96
C ALA A 93 -2.05 12.63 2.91
N GLU A 94 -2.11 11.38 3.37
CA GLU A 94 -3.08 10.94 4.38
C GLU A 94 -2.83 11.61 5.73
N LEU A 95 -1.58 11.70 6.19
CA LEU A 95 -1.24 12.42 7.43
C LEU A 95 -1.65 13.90 7.37
N GLU A 96 -1.48 14.55 6.22
CA GLU A 96 -1.91 15.93 6.03
C GLU A 96 -3.44 16.09 6.08
N LYS A 97 -4.20 15.11 5.57
CA LYS A 97 -5.67 15.08 5.64
C LYS A 97 -6.22 14.90 7.05
N LEU A 98 -5.52 14.15 7.91
CA LEU A 98 -5.91 13.96 9.30
C LEU A 98 -5.83 15.26 10.14
N GLY A 99 -5.18 16.30 9.60
CA GLY A 99 -5.27 17.67 10.10
C GLY A 99 -4.38 17.97 11.31
N GLN A 100 -4.73 19.03 12.05
CA GLN A 100 -3.84 19.61 13.06
C GLN A 100 -3.54 18.69 14.26
N LYS A 101 -4.42 17.72 14.55
CA LYS A 101 -4.24 16.75 15.65
C LYS A 101 -2.97 15.91 15.47
N TYR A 102 -2.55 15.68 14.22
CA TYR A 102 -1.41 14.85 13.86
C TYR A 102 -0.18 15.67 13.45
N ARG A 103 -0.08 16.94 13.88
CA ARG A 103 1.09 17.79 13.59
C ARG A 103 2.42 17.20 14.07
N VAL A 104 2.42 16.47 15.17
CA VAL A 104 3.62 15.79 15.68
C VAL A 104 4.02 14.66 14.74
N ALA A 105 3.08 13.82 14.31
CA ALA A 105 3.31 12.78 13.30
C ALA A 105 3.85 13.35 12.00
N LEU A 106 3.29 14.48 11.54
CA LEU A 106 3.74 15.15 10.32
C LEU A 106 5.18 15.69 10.44
N ARG A 107 5.61 16.12 11.63
CA ARG A 107 7.00 16.55 11.85
C ARG A 107 7.96 15.37 11.84
N ILE A 108 7.58 14.26 12.48
CA ILE A 108 8.39 13.03 12.50
C ILE A 108 8.52 12.48 11.07
N ALA A 109 7.43 12.41 10.32
CA ALA A 109 7.43 11.93 8.94
C ALA A 109 8.25 12.82 7.96
N LYS A 110 8.51 14.09 8.32
CA LYS A 110 9.34 15.02 7.53
C LYS A 110 10.82 14.98 7.94
N ASP A 111 11.18 14.16 8.92
CA ASP A 111 12.56 14.08 9.36
C ASP A 111 13.46 13.47 8.27
N THR A 112 14.70 13.92 8.23
CA THR A 112 15.71 13.53 7.23
C THR A 112 16.14 12.06 7.35
N THR A 113 15.82 11.43 8.47
CA THR A 113 16.03 9.99 8.72
C THR A 113 15.11 9.11 7.87
N PHE A 114 13.98 9.63 7.41
CA PHE A 114 13.04 8.92 6.55
C PHE A 114 13.37 9.13 5.08
N GLU A 115 13.45 8.02 4.34
CA GLU A 115 13.58 8.06 2.89
C GLU A 115 12.20 8.27 2.25
N ARG A 116 12.10 9.27 1.38
CA ARG A 116 10.83 9.60 0.73
C ARG A 116 10.71 8.93 -0.63
N LEU A 117 9.68 8.10 -0.78
CA LEU A 117 9.40 7.36 -2.01
C LEU A 117 8.26 8.00 -2.81
N PRO A 118 8.54 8.53 -4.02
CA PRO A 118 7.53 9.18 -4.83
C PRO A 118 6.52 8.18 -5.38
N CYS A 119 5.22 8.48 -5.32
CA CYS A 119 4.15 7.63 -5.87
C CYS A 119 3.46 8.28 -7.08
N THR A 120 3.23 7.49 -8.14
CA THR A 120 2.61 7.96 -9.39
C THR A 120 1.25 7.31 -9.62
N HIS A 121 0.37 7.32 -8.63
CA HIS A 121 -0.99 6.78 -8.74
C HIS A 121 -2.04 7.87 -8.51
N ALA A 122 -3.20 7.73 -9.15
CA ALA A 122 -4.32 8.62 -8.92
C ALA A 122 -5.02 8.27 -7.60
N GLY A 123 -5.10 9.24 -6.68
CA GLY A 123 -5.65 9.05 -5.35
C GLY A 123 -4.58 8.98 -4.27
N THR A 124 -5.01 8.97 -3.01
CA THR A 124 -4.11 8.98 -1.84
C THR A 124 -4.36 7.78 -0.94
N TYR A 125 -4.92 6.68 -1.44
CA TYR A 125 -5.19 5.52 -0.60
C TYR A 125 -3.89 4.76 -0.42
N ALA A 126 -3.31 4.86 0.79
CA ALA A 126 -1.97 4.35 1.07
C ALA A 126 -1.90 2.82 1.03
N ASP A 127 -2.94 2.13 1.50
CA ASP A 127 -2.98 0.66 1.55
C ASP A 127 -2.75 0.04 0.17
N ASP A 128 -3.48 0.50 -0.86
CA ASP A 128 -3.34 -0.01 -2.23
C ASP A 128 -1.93 0.25 -2.79
N CYS A 129 -1.35 1.42 -2.49
CA CYS A 129 0.00 1.75 -2.92
C CYS A 129 1.05 0.87 -2.25
N LEU A 130 0.92 0.64 -0.94
CA LEU A 130 1.81 -0.22 -0.17
C LEU A 130 1.70 -1.66 -0.67
N VAL A 131 0.49 -2.19 -0.82
CA VAL A 131 0.26 -3.53 -1.36
C VAL A 131 0.84 -3.66 -2.77
N GLN A 132 0.65 -2.68 -3.65
CA GLN A 132 1.24 -2.71 -4.99
C GLN A 132 2.76 -2.67 -4.98
N ARG A 133 3.38 -1.79 -4.19
CA ARG A 133 4.85 -1.71 -4.07
C ARG A 133 5.43 -3.00 -3.55
N VAL A 134 4.84 -3.51 -2.48
CA VAL A 134 5.22 -4.76 -1.86
C VAL A 134 5.01 -5.87 -2.85
N THR A 135 3.90 -5.92 -3.56
CA THR A 135 3.63 -6.94 -4.59
C THR A 135 4.53 -6.77 -5.80
N GLN A 136 5.10 -5.62 -6.11
CA GLN A 136 6.10 -5.50 -7.18
C GLN A 136 7.46 -6.00 -6.70
N VAL A 137 7.88 -5.62 -5.50
CA VAL A 137 9.10 -6.13 -4.85
C VAL A 137 8.93 -7.61 -4.49
N SER A 138 7.71 -8.05 -4.21
CA SER A 138 7.30 -9.40 -3.77
C SER A 138 6.65 -10.23 -4.88
N ALA A 139 6.45 -9.70 -6.07
CA ALA A 139 6.38 -10.46 -7.31
C ALA A 139 7.74 -10.43 -8.00
N LEU A 140 8.68 -9.62 -7.47
CA LEU A 140 10.12 -9.90 -7.42
C LEU A 140 10.55 -10.76 -6.21
N VAL A 141 9.67 -10.99 -5.21
CA VAL A 141 9.90 -11.85 -4.03
C VAL A 141 8.58 -12.36 -3.37
N GLY A 142 7.93 -13.39 -3.91
CA GLY A 142 6.73 -14.07 -3.44
C GLY A 142 6.39 -13.96 -1.95
N GLY A 143 5.34 -13.19 -1.66
CA GLY A 143 4.22 -13.49 -0.75
C GLY A 143 4.44 -13.82 0.73
N GLY A 144 5.66 -14.05 1.22
CA GLY A 144 5.88 -14.61 2.57
C GLY A 144 6.10 -13.57 3.69
N VAL A 145 6.73 -12.43 3.37
CA VAL A 145 7.31 -11.55 4.41
C VAL A 145 6.26 -10.67 5.10
N TYR A 146 5.17 -10.34 4.42
CA TYR A 146 4.14 -9.46 4.97
C TYR A 146 3.32 -10.11 6.09
N GLN A 147 3.19 -11.45 6.07
CA GLN A 147 2.40 -12.15 7.09
C GLN A 147 3.14 -12.22 8.43
N SER A 148 4.47 -12.40 8.40
CA SER A 148 5.28 -12.60 9.60
C SER A 148 5.41 -11.34 10.45
N LEU A 149 5.64 -10.18 9.82
CA LEU A 149 5.79 -8.90 10.53
C LEU A 149 4.45 -8.42 11.11
N TRP A 150 3.34 -8.64 10.40
CA TRP A 150 2.00 -8.32 10.91
C TRP A 150 1.63 -9.18 12.13
N TRP A 151 2.02 -10.47 12.13
CA TRP A 151 1.77 -11.39 13.25
C TRP A 151 2.62 -11.08 14.49
N THR A 152 3.92 -10.77 14.33
CA THR A 152 4.77 -10.35 15.46
C THR A 152 4.28 -9.07 16.11
N TRP A 153 3.66 -8.17 15.34
CA TRP A 153 3.10 -6.93 15.85
C TRP A 153 1.80 -7.12 16.61
N GLN A 154 0.96 -8.07 16.17
CA GLN A 154 -0.28 -8.40 16.87
C GLN A 154 -0.05 -9.17 18.19
N CYS A 155 1.12 -9.80 18.35
CA CYS A 155 1.55 -10.45 19.60
C CYS A 155 2.26 -9.52 20.60
N MET A 156 2.65 -8.29 20.20
CA MET A 156 3.24 -7.28 21.11
C MET A 156 2.20 -6.31 21.70
N GLY A 157 0.91 -6.58 21.49
CA GLY A 157 -0.23 -5.88 22.11
C GLY A 157 -0.89 -6.70 23.22
#